data_AF-A0AAD2CVG7-F1
#
_entry.id   AF-A0AAD2CVG7-F1
#
_cell.length_a   1.000
_cell.length_b   1.000
_cell.length_c   1.000
_cell.angle_alpha   90.00
_cell.angle_beta   90.00
_cell.angle_gamma   90.00
#
_symmetry.space_group_name_H-M   'P 1'
#
loop_
_entity.id
_entity.type
_entity.pdbx_description
1 polymer ?
#
loop_
_entity_poly.entity_id
_entity_poly.type
_entity_poly.pdbx_seq_one_letter_code
_entity_poly.pdbx_strand_id
1 'polypeptide(L)'
;MKNSKTALALGDDWWNSLRGMFENFTNGGNSGDDDHLPAGTSVIASIPVKSLKPGGLRLFLMFYLMGEQNTPDKGSWKAHQPDSPPSPMVPYSSSTISSLDSDEIDEKGGDTEQSVEFDSSYVLEMFYKDASAMISIELLPHEVQIKRCGSLPSTAYLMHETVLVEGILDELAQCAFDDRVEEANRLLILSAPDSIDSARSTLSFA
;
A
#
# COMPACT_ATOMS: atom_id res chain seq x y z
N MET A 1 44.79 -7.42 -21.06
CA MET A 1 43.84 -6.65 -20.23
C MET A 1 42.92 -7.63 -19.53
N LYS A 2 42.68 -7.49 -18.22
CA LYS A 2 41.76 -8.33 -17.44
C LYS A 2 40.62 -7.44 -16.96
N ASN A 3 39.42 -7.63 -17.49
CA ASN A 3 38.27 -6.81 -17.11
C ASN A 3 37.66 -7.35 -15.82
N SER A 4 37.67 -6.53 -14.78
CA SER A 4 37.10 -6.83 -13.46
C SER A 4 35.58 -6.88 -13.52
N LYS A 5 35.00 -8.08 -13.37
CA LYS A 5 33.58 -8.26 -13.06
C LYS A 5 33.33 -7.99 -11.58
N THR A 6 33.29 -6.72 -11.19
CA THR A 6 32.85 -6.31 -9.84
C THR A 6 31.34 -6.10 -9.87
N ALA A 7 30.59 -7.19 -10.01
CA ALA A 7 29.13 -7.14 -9.87
C ALA A 7 28.75 -6.87 -8.41
N LEU A 8 27.78 -5.98 -8.21
CA LEU A 8 27.37 -5.50 -6.89
C LEU A 8 26.67 -6.60 -6.08
N ALA A 9 27.43 -7.28 -5.21
CA ALA A 9 26.89 -8.21 -4.23
C ALA A 9 26.34 -7.47 -2.99
N LEU A 10 25.31 -6.64 -3.19
CA LEU A 10 24.24 -6.46 -2.20
C LEU A 10 23.19 -7.53 -2.55
N GLY A 11 23.27 -8.78 -2.09
CA GLY A 11 23.83 -9.25 -0.82
C GLY A 11 22.67 -9.83 -0.03
N ASP A 12 22.33 -11.09 -0.31
CA ASP A 12 21.07 -11.74 0.09
C ASP A 12 20.85 -11.77 1.61
N ASP A 13 21.92 -11.65 2.40
CA ASP A 13 21.90 -11.48 3.85
C ASP A 13 21.09 -10.25 4.30
N TRP A 14 21.09 -9.16 3.52
CA TRP A 14 20.28 -7.97 3.80
C TRP A 14 18.78 -8.26 3.65
N TRP A 15 18.39 -9.00 2.61
CA TRP A 15 17.00 -9.42 2.38
C TRP A 15 16.52 -10.41 3.45
N ASN A 16 17.38 -11.32 3.89
CA ASN A 16 17.08 -12.26 4.98
C ASN A 16 16.97 -11.55 6.33
N SER A 17 17.82 -10.55 6.60
CA SER A 17 17.70 -9.70 7.79
C SER A 17 16.44 -8.83 7.78
N LEU A 18 15.98 -8.39 6.60
CA LEU A 18 14.67 -7.75 6.44
C LEU A 18 13.55 -8.73 6.78
N ARG A 19 13.56 -9.94 6.18
CA ARG A 19 12.51 -10.95 6.37
C ARG A 19 12.27 -11.29 7.85
N GLY A 20 13.33 -11.45 8.64
CA GLY A 20 13.23 -11.69 10.09
C GLY A 20 12.62 -10.51 10.90
N MET A 21 12.65 -9.28 10.37
CA MET A 21 11.87 -8.17 10.94
C MET A 21 10.40 -8.16 10.48
N PHE A 22 10.08 -8.71 9.30
CA PHE A 22 8.70 -8.72 8.78
C PHE A 22 7.79 -9.77 9.45
N GLU A 23 8.33 -10.89 9.94
CA GLU A 23 7.53 -12.00 10.51
C GLU A 23 6.93 -11.73 11.91
N ASN A 24 7.32 -10.65 12.58
CA ASN A 24 7.00 -10.43 14.01
C ASN A 24 5.83 -9.46 14.30
N PHE A 25 5.06 -9.02 13.29
CA PHE A 25 4.14 -7.87 13.40
C PHE A 25 2.66 -8.12 13.05
N THR A 26 2.23 -9.36 12.82
CA THR A 26 0.88 -9.65 12.29
C THR A 26 -0.16 -9.99 13.38
N ASN A 27 -0.91 -8.99 13.86
CA ASN A 27 -2.17 -9.20 14.60
C ASN A 27 -3.02 -7.90 14.64
N GLY A 28 -4.21 -7.92 14.01
CA GLY A 28 -5.17 -6.80 13.98
C GLY A 28 -6.13 -6.91 12.78
N GLY A 29 -7.44 -7.08 13.03
CA GLY A 29 -8.44 -7.46 12.02
C GLY A 29 -9.31 -6.33 11.45
N ASN A 30 -9.99 -6.66 10.35
CA ASN A 30 -10.78 -5.79 9.48
C ASN A 30 -12.30 -5.87 9.76
N SER A 31 -13.04 -4.77 9.59
CA SER A 31 -14.51 -4.72 9.61
C SER A 31 -15.03 -3.58 8.73
N GLY A 32 -15.87 -3.90 7.74
CA GLY A 32 -16.39 -2.94 6.78
C GLY A 32 -17.58 -2.12 7.31
N ASP A 33 -17.31 -0.85 7.65
CA ASP A 33 -18.29 0.23 7.72
C ASP A 33 -18.13 1.13 6.48
N ASP A 34 -19.20 1.78 6.02
CA ASP A 34 -19.12 2.74 4.90
C ASP A 34 -18.10 3.85 5.20
N ASP A 35 -16.96 3.83 4.49
CA ASP A 35 -15.78 4.64 4.79
C ASP A 35 -16.10 6.14 4.85
N HIS A 36 -16.29 6.62 6.08
CA HIS A 36 -16.44 8.04 6.37
C HIS A 36 -15.05 8.70 6.29
N LEU A 37 -14.49 8.77 5.07
CA LEU A 37 -13.21 9.39 4.79
C LEU A 37 -13.15 10.77 5.47
N PRO A 38 -12.02 11.12 6.11
CA PRO A 38 -11.90 12.39 6.81
C PRO A 38 -12.12 13.56 5.83
N ALA A 39 -12.74 14.63 6.31
CA ALA A 39 -13.13 15.75 5.47
C ALA A 39 -11.92 16.35 4.75
N GLY A 40 -11.94 16.34 3.42
CA GLY A 40 -10.80 16.74 2.57
C GLY A 40 -9.94 15.59 2.04
N THR A 41 -10.33 14.32 2.26
CA THR A 41 -9.72 13.17 1.57
C THR A 41 -10.54 12.75 0.36
N SER A 42 -9.88 12.52 -0.77
CA SER A 42 -10.49 11.99 -2.00
C SER A 42 -9.62 10.89 -2.61
N VAL A 43 -10.23 9.77 -3.02
CA VAL A 43 -9.55 8.70 -3.75
C VAL A 43 -9.24 9.20 -5.17
N ILE A 44 -7.97 9.16 -5.56
CA ILE A 44 -7.47 9.52 -6.90
C ILE A 44 -7.53 8.29 -7.81
N ALA A 45 -7.01 7.16 -7.32
CA ALA A 45 -6.94 5.90 -8.04
C ALA A 45 -7.22 4.71 -7.11
N SER A 46 -7.84 3.68 -7.68
CA SER A 46 -8.27 2.44 -7.06
C SER A 46 -7.90 1.32 -8.03
N ILE A 47 -7.02 0.41 -7.62
CA ILE A 47 -6.44 -0.62 -8.49
C ILE A 47 -6.69 -1.99 -7.85
N PRO A 48 -7.64 -2.81 -8.35
CA PRO A 48 -7.93 -4.12 -7.77
C PRO A 48 -6.80 -5.12 -8.06
N VAL A 49 -6.33 -5.81 -7.03
CA VAL A 49 -5.21 -6.77 -7.10
C VAL A 49 -5.65 -8.17 -6.70
N LYS A 50 -5.13 -9.16 -7.42
CA LYS A 50 -5.37 -10.59 -7.19
C LYS A 50 -4.42 -11.15 -6.15
N SER A 51 -3.18 -10.67 -6.15
CA SER A 51 -2.18 -10.98 -5.12
C SER A 51 -1.11 -9.92 -5.06
N LEU A 52 -0.65 -9.62 -3.85
CA LEU A 52 0.31 -8.57 -3.56
C LEU A 52 1.44 -9.11 -2.66
N LYS A 53 2.68 -8.66 -2.87
CA LYS A 53 3.81 -8.85 -1.95
C LYS A 53 4.08 -7.54 -1.22
N PRO A 54 3.30 -7.17 -0.20
CA PRO A 54 3.17 -5.79 0.23
C PRO A 54 4.47 -5.22 0.82
N GLY A 55 5.24 -6.01 1.57
CA GLY A 55 6.55 -5.58 2.07
C GLY A 55 7.57 -5.28 0.96
N GLY A 56 7.57 -6.06 -0.13
CA GLY A 56 8.43 -5.84 -1.29
C GLY A 56 7.98 -4.63 -2.12
N LEU A 57 6.68 -4.50 -2.38
CA LEU A 57 6.13 -3.36 -3.12
C LEU A 57 6.30 -2.04 -2.35
N ARG A 58 6.07 -2.05 -1.02
CA ARG A 58 6.32 -0.88 -0.15
C ARG A 58 7.75 -0.39 -0.26
N LEU A 59 8.73 -1.29 -0.16
CA LEU A 59 10.15 -0.95 -0.24
C LEU A 59 10.51 -0.36 -1.61
N PHE A 60 9.99 -0.97 -2.69
CA PHE A 60 10.18 -0.51 -4.06
C PHE A 60 9.62 0.90 -4.27
N LEU A 61 8.34 1.12 -3.93
CA LEU A 61 7.70 2.43 -4.02
C LEU A 61 8.38 3.47 -3.12
N MET A 62 8.85 3.09 -1.93
CA MET A 62 9.60 4.01 -1.06
C MET A 62 10.88 4.52 -1.72
N PHE A 63 11.64 3.67 -2.41
CA PHE A 63 12.82 4.11 -3.15
C PHE A 63 12.48 5.04 -4.32
N TYR A 64 11.39 4.74 -5.05
CA TYR A 64 10.88 5.60 -6.11
C TYR A 64 10.49 7.00 -5.56
N LEU A 65 9.64 7.06 -4.53
CA LEU A 65 9.21 8.31 -3.90
C LEU A 65 10.36 9.11 -3.27
N MET A 66 11.42 8.45 -2.79
CA MET A 66 12.65 9.12 -2.34
C MET A 66 13.41 9.79 -3.50
N GLY A 67 13.35 9.23 -4.71
CA GLY A 67 13.88 9.87 -5.92
C GLY A 67 13.12 11.15 -6.28
N GLU A 68 11.79 11.10 -6.19
CA GLU A 68 10.91 12.21 -6.60
C GLU A 68 10.84 13.40 -5.63
N GLN A 69 11.53 13.36 -4.48
CA GLN A 69 11.55 14.47 -3.49
C GLN A 69 12.00 15.82 -4.08
N ASN A 70 12.73 15.80 -5.20
CA ASN A 70 13.29 16.98 -5.85
C ASN A 70 12.69 17.25 -7.25
N THR A 71 11.60 16.57 -7.60
CA THR A 71 10.91 16.73 -8.88
C THR A 71 9.57 17.46 -8.69
N PRO A 72 9.18 18.37 -9.60
CA PRO A 72 10.00 19.05 -10.60
C PRO A 72 10.95 20.11 -9.99
N ASP A 73 10.61 20.67 -8.81
CA ASP A 73 11.53 21.54 -8.06
C ASP A 73 12.16 20.82 -6.87
N LYS A 74 13.38 21.24 -6.50
CA LYS A 74 14.08 20.81 -5.30
C LYS A 74 13.22 20.93 -4.03
N GLY A 75 13.07 19.83 -3.30
CA GLY A 75 12.29 19.76 -2.07
C GLY A 75 10.78 19.97 -2.26
N SER A 76 10.21 19.69 -3.44
CA SER A 76 8.76 19.77 -3.67
C SER A 76 7.98 18.76 -2.85
N TRP A 77 8.55 17.58 -2.64
CA TRP A 77 7.94 16.50 -1.89
C TRP A 77 8.82 16.05 -0.73
N LYS A 78 8.18 15.70 0.38
CA LYS A 78 8.82 15.10 1.54
C LYS A 78 8.11 13.79 1.87
N ALA A 79 8.82 12.68 1.72
CA ALA A 79 8.33 11.40 2.23
C ALA A 79 8.20 11.47 3.75
N HIS A 80 7.05 11.07 4.27
CA HIS A 80 6.81 10.87 5.68
C HIS A 80 6.71 9.38 5.95
N GLN A 81 7.60 8.89 6.81
CA GLN A 81 7.43 7.60 7.42
C GLN A 81 6.74 7.85 8.76
N PRO A 82 5.57 7.24 9.05
CA PRO A 82 4.95 7.37 10.37
C PRO A 82 5.94 6.85 11.42
N ASP A 83 6.31 7.73 12.38
CA ASP A 83 7.36 7.48 13.37
C ASP A 83 7.04 6.32 14.33
N SER A 84 5.77 5.93 14.42
CA SER A 84 5.33 4.69 15.04
C SER A 84 4.83 3.72 13.97
N PRO A 85 5.13 2.41 14.05
CA PRO A 85 4.24 1.43 13.41
C PRO A 85 2.81 1.70 13.89
N PRO A 86 1.77 1.46 13.06
CA PRO A 86 0.40 1.58 13.53
C PRO A 86 0.28 0.78 14.82
N SER A 87 -0.11 1.45 15.92
CA SER A 87 -0.26 0.79 17.22
C SER A 87 -1.05 -0.48 16.97
N PRO A 88 -0.55 -1.68 17.35
CA PRO A 88 -1.25 -2.92 17.06
C PRO A 88 -2.66 -2.74 17.59
N MET A 89 -3.65 -2.74 16.68
CA MET A 89 -5.01 -2.36 17.05
C MET A 89 -5.38 -3.29 18.17
N VAL A 90 -5.49 -2.73 19.39
CA VAL A 90 -5.94 -3.50 20.55
C VAL A 90 -7.24 -4.11 20.10
N PRO A 91 -7.32 -5.45 19.96
CA PRO A 91 -8.45 -6.08 19.31
C PRO A 91 -9.66 -5.60 20.05
N TYR A 92 -10.53 -4.84 19.36
CA TYR A 92 -11.64 -4.14 19.98
C TYR A 92 -12.36 -5.19 20.81
N SER A 93 -12.24 -5.10 22.13
CA SER A 93 -12.63 -6.18 23.02
C SER A 93 -14.15 -6.20 22.98
N SER A 94 -14.66 -7.01 22.04
CA SER A 94 -16.05 -7.04 21.60
C SER A 94 -16.88 -7.10 22.86
N SER A 95 -17.52 -5.97 23.16
CA SER A 95 -18.03 -5.72 24.50
C SER A 95 -19.11 -6.75 24.74
N THR A 96 -18.80 -7.70 25.62
CA THR A 96 -19.54 -8.96 25.71
C THR A 96 -21.02 -8.67 25.84
N ILE A 97 -21.79 -9.01 24.80
CA ILE A 97 -23.23 -8.87 24.79
C ILE A 97 -23.75 -9.91 25.77
N SER A 98 -23.90 -9.50 27.02
CA SER A 98 -24.28 -10.37 28.11
C SER A 98 -25.77 -10.68 28.06
N SER A 99 -26.12 -11.98 27.97
CA SER A 99 -27.42 -12.56 28.35
C SER A 99 -28.64 -12.19 27.47
N LEU A 100 -29.65 -13.03 27.19
CA LEU A 100 -29.94 -14.48 27.35
C LEU A 100 -30.58 -14.98 26.01
N ASP A 101 -30.95 -16.24 25.73
CA ASP A 101 -31.07 -17.48 26.53
C ASP A 101 -30.99 -18.75 25.63
N SER A 102 -31.20 -19.94 26.22
CA SER A 102 -31.89 -21.16 25.72
C SER A 102 -32.20 -21.33 24.20
N ASP A 103 -31.91 -22.45 23.52
CA ASP A 103 -31.98 -23.86 23.97
C ASP A 103 -31.13 -24.85 23.13
N GLU A 104 -30.77 -25.94 23.81
CA GLU A 104 -30.20 -27.24 23.41
C GLU A 104 -30.35 -27.70 21.92
N ILE A 105 -29.24 -27.74 21.16
CA ILE A 105 -29.13 -28.50 19.88
C ILE A 105 -27.79 -29.24 19.79
N ASP A 106 -27.85 -30.45 19.22
CA ASP A 106 -26.94 -31.60 19.29
C ASP A 106 -25.50 -31.41 18.77
N GLU A 107 -24.55 -32.13 19.37
CA GLU A 107 -23.12 -32.07 19.06
C GLU A 107 -22.74 -32.87 17.78
N LYS A 108 -22.18 -32.19 16.78
CA LYS A 108 -21.22 -32.81 15.85
C LYS A 108 -20.04 -31.88 15.59
N GLY A 109 -18.99 -32.05 16.40
CA GLY A 109 -17.72 -31.36 16.22
C GLY A 109 -17.09 -31.65 14.86
N GLY A 110 -16.83 -30.58 14.11
CA GLY A 110 -15.94 -30.57 12.95
C GLY A 110 -14.96 -29.44 13.14
N ASP A 111 -13.72 -29.78 13.50
CA ASP A 111 -12.64 -28.83 13.78
C ASP A 111 -12.26 -28.05 12.52
N THR A 112 -12.99 -26.97 12.27
CA THR A 112 -12.69 -26.04 11.18
C THR A 112 -11.69 -25.02 11.71
N GLU A 113 -10.41 -25.26 11.46
CA GLU A 113 -9.34 -24.29 11.72
C GLU A 113 -9.58 -23.03 10.88
N GLN A 114 -10.32 -22.06 11.43
CA GLN A 114 -10.42 -20.73 10.84
C GLN A 114 -9.08 -20.02 11.00
N SER A 115 -8.24 -20.11 9.97
CA SER A 115 -7.09 -19.24 9.80
C SER A 115 -7.58 -17.79 9.69
N VAL A 116 -7.36 -17.01 10.75
CA VAL A 116 -7.62 -15.57 10.75
C VAL A 116 -6.57 -14.92 9.84
N GLU A 117 -6.95 -14.61 8.61
CA GLU A 117 -6.14 -13.80 7.71
C GLU A 117 -6.08 -12.36 8.25
N PHE A 118 -4.87 -11.85 8.45
CA PHE A 118 -4.64 -10.48 8.91
C PHE A 118 -4.29 -9.59 7.73
N ASP A 119 -5.22 -8.67 7.42
CA ASP A 119 -5.08 -7.69 6.35
C ASP A 119 -4.02 -6.64 6.68
N SER A 120 -2.75 -6.98 6.45
CA SER A 120 -1.63 -6.06 6.69
C SER A 120 -1.66 -4.92 5.67
N SER A 121 -2.30 -3.80 6.01
CA SER A 121 -2.23 -2.57 5.23
C SER A 121 -0.91 -1.85 5.44
N TYR A 122 -0.36 -1.27 4.37
CA TYR A 122 0.82 -0.40 4.45
C TYR A 122 0.52 0.94 3.83
N VAL A 123 0.91 2.01 4.52
CA VAL A 123 0.71 3.39 4.07
C VAL A 123 2.06 4.03 3.74
N LEU A 124 2.12 4.74 2.61
CA LEU A 124 3.23 5.59 2.19
C LEU A 124 2.70 7.01 2.00
N GLU A 125 3.27 7.98 2.72
CA GLU A 125 2.79 9.37 2.72
C GLU A 125 3.82 10.32 2.11
N MET A 126 3.36 11.21 1.23
CA MET A 126 4.15 12.23 0.56
C MET A 126 3.52 13.60 0.78
N PHE A 127 4.17 14.41 1.62
CA PHE A 127 3.74 15.78 1.91
C PHE A 127 4.33 16.74 0.88
N TYR A 128 3.51 17.66 0.38
CA TYR A 128 3.98 18.72 -0.50
C TYR A 128 4.52 19.92 0.27
N LYS A 129 5.49 20.63 -0.32
CA LYS A 129 6.27 21.70 0.34
C LYS A 129 5.47 22.85 0.94
N ASP A 130 4.28 23.15 0.43
CA ASP A 130 3.42 24.24 0.93
C ASP A 130 2.39 23.79 1.99
N ALA A 131 2.37 22.48 2.32
CA ALA A 131 1.43 21.84 3.25
C ALA A 131 -0.08 22.00 2.90
N SER A 132 -0.43 22.35 1.66
CA SER A 132 -1.84 22.42 1.21
C SER A 132 -2.49 21.04 1.06
N ALA A 133 -1.71 20.01 0.72
CA ALA A 133 -2.16 18.62 0.63
C ALA A 133 -0.98 17.61 0.70
N MET A 134 -1.33 16.33 0.83
CA MET A 134 -0.44 15.17 0.77
C MET A 134 -1.03 14.07 -0.10
N ILE A 135 -0.18 13.24 -0.69
CA ILE A 135 -0.59 11.95 -1.29
C ILE A 135 -0.39 10.84 -0.25
N SER A 136 -1.38 9.96 -0.11
CA SER A 136 -1.29 8.69 0.61
C SER A 136 -1.42 7.54 -0.39
N ILE A 137 -0.50 6.56 -0.34
CA ILE A 137 -0.61 5.30 -1.08
C ILE A 137 -0.85 4.20 -0.06
N GLU A 138 -2.00 3.54 -0.15
CA GLU A 138 -2.40 2.45 0.72
C GLU A 138 -2.35 1.13 -0.04
N LEU A 139 -1.53 0.21 0.47
CA LEU A 139 -1.36 -1.14 -0.05
C LEU A 139 -2.24 -2.09 0.76
N LEU A 140 -3.41 -2.43 0.24
CA LEU A 140 -4.36 -3.37 0.83
C LEU A 140 -4.20 -4.77 0.18
N PRO A 141 -4.65 -5.86 0.82
CA PRO A 141 -4.49 -7.22 0.27
C PRO A 141 -5.14 -7.43 -1.10
N HIS A 142 -6.24 -6.72 -1.38
CA HIS A 142 -7.05 -6.84 -2.61
C HIS A 142 -7.09 -5.56 -3.44
N GLU A 143 -6.43 -4.48 -3.00
CA GLU A 143 -6.44 -3.20 -3.71
C GLU A 143 -5.18 -2.37 -3.43
N VAL A 144 -4.74 -1.58 -4.41
CA VAL A 144 -3.84 -0.43 -4.18
C VAL A 144 -4.63 0.85 -4.37
N GLN A 145 -4.73 1.65 -3.31
CA GLN A 145 -5.42 2.94 -3.32
C GLN A 145 -4.41 4.08 -3.30
N ILE A 146 -4.65 5.11 -4.11
CA ILE A 146 -3.93 6.38 -4.08
C ILE A 146 -4.93 7.47 -3.71
N LYS A 147 -4.69 8.17 -2.60
CA LYS A 147 -5.59 9.18 -2.03
C LYS A 147 -4.90 10.54 -1.95
N ARG A 148 -5.65 11.59 -2.25
CA ARG A 148 -5.32 12.99 -1.94
C ARG A 148 -5.89 13.28 -0.56
N CYS A 149 -5.11 13.87 0.34
CA CYS A 149 -5.59 14.39 1.62
C CYS A 149 -5.24 15.88 1.73
N GLY A 150 -6.26 16.74 1.77
CA GLY A 150 -6.14 18.18 1.87
C GLY A 150 -7.42 18.86 1.37
N SER A 151 -8.00 19.76 2.17
CA SER A 151 -9.30 20.38 1.85
C SER A 151 -9.23 21.47 0.78
N LEU A 152 -8.06 22.10 0.61
CA LEU A 152 -7.80 23.19 -0.34
C LEU A 152 -6.39 23.04 -0.95
N PRO A 153 -6.15 22.00 -1.79
CA PRO A 153 -4.87 21.82 -2.46
C PRO A 153 -4.52 23.05 -3.32
N SER A 154 -3.24 23.45 -3.33
CA SER A 154 -2.79 24.54 -4.18
C SER A 154 -2.76 24.14 -5.65
N THR A 155 -2.85 25.09 -6.58
CA THR A 155 -2.72 24.80 -8.02
C THR A 155 -1.35 24.19 -8.35
N ALA A 156 -0.30 24.57 -7.62
CA ALA A 156 1.04 24.00 -7.77
C ALA A 156 1.10 22.54 -7.27
N TYR A 157 0.40 22.22 -6.17
CA TYR A 157 0.21 20.84 -5.73
C TYR A 157 -0.47 20.02 -6.82
N LEU A 158 -1.63 20.46 -7.33
CA LEU A 158 -2.41 19.69 -8.32
C LEU A 158 -1.59 19.38 -9.58
N MET A 159 -0.85 20.36 -10.11
CA MET A 159 0.04 20.14 -11.26
C MET A 159 1.16 19.14 -10.99
N HIS A 160 1.70 19.09 -9.77
CA HIS A 160 2.78 18.18 -9.40
C HIS A 160 2.24 16.80 -9.01
N GLU A 161 1.01 16.74 -8.49
CA GLU A 161 0.31 15.51 -8.12
C GLU A 161 0.09 14.63 -9.35
N THR A 162 -0.44 15.17 -10.46
CA THR A 162 -0.65 14.39 -11.69
C THR A 162 0.64 13.69 -12.14
N VAL A 163 1.76 14.42 -12.19
CA VAL A 163 3.07 13.87 -12.58
C VAL A 163 3.53 12.77 -11.63
N LEU A 164 3.38 12.96 -10.32
CA LEU A 164 3.78 11.96 -9.32
C LEU A 164 2.88 10.72 -9.36
N VAL A 165 1.57 10.88 -9.55
CA VAL A 165 0.63 9.75 -9.63
C VAL A 165 0.80 8.98 -10.94
N GLU A 166 1.00 9.64 -12.09
CA GLU A 166 1.35 8.97 -13.35
C GLU A 166 2.61 8.11 -13.19
N GLY A 167 3.67 8.67 -12.58
CA GLY A 167 4.89 7.92 -12.30
C GLY A 167 4.69 6.73 -11.35
N ILE A 168 3.86 6.87 -10.30
CA ILE A 168 3.47 5.73 -9.45
C ILE A 168 2.75 4.65 -10.26
N LEU A 169 1.84 5.03 -11.17
CA LEU A 169 1.11 4.07 -12.02
C LEU A 169 2.04 3.37 -13.02
N ASP A 170 3.06 4.05 -13.56
CA ASP A 170 4.09 3.46 -14.42
C ASP A 170 4.92 2.41 -13.67
N GLU A 171 5.36 2.73 -12.44
CA GLU A 171 6.13 1.82 -11.58
C GLU A 171 5.30 0.60 -11.10
N LEU A 172 4.00 0.80 -10.84
CA LEU A 172 3.05 -0.29 -10.58
C LEU A 172 2.84 -1.17 -11.82
N ALA A 173 2.74 -0.57 -13.02
CA ALA A 173 2.63 -1.32 -14.27
C ALA A 173 3.89 -2.14 -14.54
N GLN A 174 5.08 -1.59 -14.29
CA GLN A 174 6.33 -2.34 -14.39
C GLN A 174 6.35 -3.51 -13.39
N CYS A 175 5.92 -3.30 -12.14
CA CYS A 175 5.79 -4.38 -11.16
C CYS A 175 4.84 -5.51 -11.57
N ALA A 176 3.77 -5.19 -12.31
CA ALA A 176 2.74 -6.12 -12.76
C ALA A 176 3.06 -6.82 -14.09
N PHE A 177 3.86 -6.19 -14.96
CA PHE A 177 4.02 -6.59 -16.37
C PHE A 177 5.46 -6.74 -16.86
N ASP A 178 6.49 -6.71 -16.01
CA ASP A 178 7.86 -6.98 -16.44
C ASP A 178 8.01 -8.43 -16.99
N ASP A 179 8.22 -8.54 -18.30
CA ASP A 179 8.43 -9.80 -19.03
C ASP A 179 9.70 -10.55 -18.60
N ARG A 180 10.63 -9.88 -17.92
CA ARG A 180 11.86 -10.49 -17.38
C ARG A 180 11.62 -11.23 -16.06
N VAL A 181 10.45 -11.03 -15.44
CA VAL A 181 10.08 -11.60 -14.14
C VAL A 181 8.88 -12.53 -14.32
N GLU A 182 9.09 -13.80 -14.00
CA GLU A 182 8.03 -14.81 -13.97
C GLU A 182 6.85 -14.35 -13.12
N GLU A 183 5.61 -14.64 -13.53
CA GLU A 183 4.39 -14.14 -12.89
C GLU A 183 4.36 -14.40 -11.37
N ALA A 184 4.72 -15.62 -10.93
CA ALA A 184 4.80 -15.98 -9.51
C ALA A 184 5.85 -15.17 -8.71
N ASN A 185 6.85 -14.61 -9.38
CA ASN A 185 7.92 -13.82 -8.78
C ASN A 185 7.64 -12.30 -8.77
N ARG A 186 6.62 -11.82 -9.51
CA ARG A 186 6.21 -10.40 -9.53
C ARG A 186 5.79 -9.89 -8.14
N LEU A 187 5.91 -8.58 -7.92
CA LEU A 187 5.50 -7.93 -6.66
C LEU A 187 3.98 -7.72 -6.59
N LEU A 188 3.34 -7.67 -7.76
CA LEU A 188 1.96 -7.28 -7.96
C LEU A 188 1.35 -8.17 -9.06
N ILE A 189 0.16 -8.72 -8.82
CA ILE A 189 -0.67 -9.35 -9.85
C ILE A 189 -2.04 -8.69 -9.78
N LEU A 190 -2.45 -8.04 -10.87
CA LEU A 190 -3.70 -7.31 -10.95
C LEU A 190 -4.90 -8.26 -11.12
N SER A 191 -6.08 -7.86 -10.63
CA SER A 191 -7.32 -8.59 -10.87
C SER A 191 -7.82 -8.43 -12.31
N ALA A 192 -7.55 -7.28 -12.92
CA ALA A 192 -7.84 -6.98 -14.32
C ALA A 192 -6.61 -6.29 -14.96
N PRO A 193 -6.17 -6.71 -16.16
CA PRO A 193 -4.93 -6.21 -16.77
C PRO A 193 -5.02 -4.74 -17.21
N ASP A 194 -6.22 -4.25 -17.49
CA ASP A 194 -6.54 -2.88 -17.89
C ASP A 194 -6.80 -1.92 -16.71
N SER A 195 -6.74 -2.41 -15.45
CA SER A 195 -7.03 -1.60 -14.26
C SER A 195 -6.15 -0.35 -14.12
N ILE A 196 -4.86 -0.43 -14.47
CA ILE A 196 -3.95 0.73 -14.44
C ILE A 196 -4.29 1.74 -15.54
N ASP A 197 -4.64 1.29 -16.74
CA ASP A 197 -5.03 2.19 -17.84
C ASP A 197 -6.41 2.84 -17.57
N SER A 198 -7.30 2.13 -16.88
CA SER A 198 -8.54 2.71 -16.34
C SER A 198 -8.24 3.79 -15.30
N ALA A 199 -7.28 3.57 -14.39
CA ALA A 199 -6.87 4.58 -13.41
C ALA A 199 -6.24 5.82 -14.08
N ARG A 200 -5.35 5.63 -15.07
CA ARG A 200 -4.81 6.73 -15.91
C ARG A 200 -5.92 7.51 -16.63
N SER A 201 -6.93 6.81 -17.13
CA SER A 201 -8.06 7.46 -17.81
C SER A 201 -8.83 8.39 -16.86
N THR A 202 -9.05 7.99 -15.61
CA THR A 202 -9.68 8.83 -14.57
C THR A 202 -8.87 10.09 -14.26
N LEU A 203 -7.53 9.99 -14.19
CA LEU A 203 -6.65 11.13 -13.94
C LEU A 203 -6.79 12.25 -14.99
N SER A 204 -7.07 11.89 -16.25
CA SER A 204 -7.19 12.87 -17.34
C SER A 204 -8.39 13.83 -17.23
N PHE A 205 -9.30 13.58 -16.27
CA PHE A 205 -10.50 14.39 -16.00
C PHE A 205 -10.53 15.05 -14.61
N ALA A 206 -9.45 14.91 -13.82
CA ALA A 206 -9.35 15.38 -12.43
C ALA A 206 -8.71 16.77 -12.26
#